data_AF-A0A3C0FVP0-F1
#
_entry.id   AF-A0A3C0FVP0-F1
#
_cell.length_a   1.000
_cell.length_b   1.000
_cell.length_c   1.000
_cell.angle_alpha   90.00
_cell.angle_beta   90.00
_cell.angle_gamma   90.00
#
_symmetry.space_group_name_H-M   'P 1'
#
loop_
_entity.id
_entity.type
_entity.pdbx_description
1 polymer ?
#
loop_
_entity_poly.entity_id
_entity_poly.type
_entity_poly.pdbx_seq_one_letter_code
_entity_poly.pdbx_strand_id
1 'polypeptide(L)'
;MQELEITDGRIVRIWWLLTWRTYAGAIIGSTLLALVIGTIIGFVGSAMGKPDIDVGYITGLAGFLWSFFWYFVVIKMMLRKRFNGFRLAIVADEPAPSVEPDPSAVKS
;
A
#
# COMPACT_ATOMS: atom_id res chain seq x y z
N MET A 1 -4.35 27.56 -3.64
CA MET A 1 -3.71 26.41 -4.29
C MET A 1 -4.26 26.34 -5.71
N GLN A 2 -3.44 26.09 -6.74
CA GLN A 2 -3.96 25.98 -8.10
C GLN A 2 -4.36 24.52 -8.33
N GLU A 3 -5.68 24.27 -8.34
CA GLU A 3 -6.22 22.96 -8.70
C GLU A 3 -5.90 22.69 -10.17
N LEU A 4 -5.26 21.55 -10.41
CA LEU A 4 -4.77 21.15 -11.72
C LEU A 4 -5.84 20.28 -12.37
N GLU A 5 -6.33 20.68 -13.54
CA GLU A 5 -7.33 19.90 -14.29
C GLU A 5 -6.86 18.45 -14.49
N ILE A 6 -7.77 17.50 -14.32
CA ILE A 6 -7.49 16.09 -14.55
C ILE A 6 -7.43 15.86 -16.06
N THR A 7 -6.23 15.91 -16.62
CA THR A 7 -5.99 15.60 -18.04
C THR A 7 -5.75 14.10 -18.23
N ASP A 8 -6.17 13.54 -19.38
CA ASP A 8 -5.97 12.13 -19.73
C ASP A 8 -4.50 11.68 -19.60
N GLY A 9 -3.56 12.52 -20.01
CA GLY A 9 -2.12 12.23 -19.87
C GLY A 9 -1.66 12.09 -18.41
N ARG A 10 -2.31 12.76 -17.45
CA ARG A 10 -2.03 12.62 -16.02
C ARG A 10 -2.64 11.33 -15.47
N ILE A 11 -3.86 10.99 -15.89
CA ILE A 11 -4.53 9.74 -15.53
C ILE A 11 -3.68 8.54 -15.96
N VAL A 12 -3.22 8.51 -17.21
CA VAL A 12 -2.40 7.40 -17.73
C VAL A 12 -1.10 7.24 -16.95
N ARG A 13 -0.43 8.33 -16.58
CA ARG A 13 0.81 8.28 -15.78
C ARG A 13 0.57 7.73 -14.38
N ILE A 14 -0.53 8.11 -13.74
CA ILE A 14 -0.92 7.61 -12.42
C ILE A 14 -1.28 6.12 -12.52
N TRP A 15 -2.12 5.77 -13.48
CA TRP A 15 -2.56 4.40 -13.74
C TRP A 15 -1.37 3.48 -14.02
N TRP A 16 -0.45 3.89 -14.90
CA TRP A 16 0.74 3.10 -15.22
C TRP A 16 1.63 2.85 -13.99
N LEU A 17 1.80 3.86 -13.13
CA LEU A 17 2.55 3.73 -11.88
C LEU A 17 1.89 2.77 -10.90
N LEU A 18 0.56 2.86 -10.77
CA LEU A 18 -0.22 1.99 -9.91
C LEU A 18 -0.15 0.54 -10.42
N THR A 19 -0.44 0.33 -11.69
CA THR A 19 -0.41 -0.98 -12.34
C THR A 19 0.96 -1.62 -12.19
N TRP A 20 2.03 -0.97 -12.65
CA TRP A 20 3.37 -1.57 -12.61
C TRP A 20 3.84 -1.89 -11.19
N ARG A 21 3.61 -1.00 -10.20
CA ARG A 21 4.03 -1.27 -8.81
C ARG A 21 3.18 -2.31 -8.11
N THR A 22 1.91 -2.37 -8.42
CA THR A 22 1.02 -3.40 -7.87
C THR A 22 1.44 -4.76 -8.40
N TYR A 23 1.64 -4.91 -9.71
CA TYR A 23 2.13 -6.15 -10.29
C TYR A 23 3.54 -6.51 -9.83
N ALA A 24 4.49 -5.58 -9.86
CA ALA A 24 5.87 -5.87 -9.49
C ALA A 24 5.99 -6.38 -8.05
N GLY A 25 5.33 -5.73 -7.09
CA GLY A 25 5.43 -6.19 -5.69
C GLY A 25 4.43 -7.26 -5.30
N ALA A 26 3.32 -7.43 -6.03
CA ALA A 26 2.53 -8.64 -5.93
C ALA A 26 3.35 -9.85 -6.37
N ILE A 27 3.96 -9.82 -7.56
CA ILE A 27 4.77 -10.93 -8.09
C ILE A 27 5.98 -11.21 -7.18
N ILE A 28 6.79 -10.19 -6.88
CA ILE A 28 8.01 -10.37 -6.07
C ILE A 28 7.63 -10.77 -4.64
N GLY A 29 6.68 -10.08 -4.04
CA GLY A 29 6.29 -10.32 -2.65
C GLY A 29 5.58 -11.66 -2.47
N SER A 30 4.66 -12.03 -3.36
CA SER A 30 3.98 -13.32 -3.29
C SER A 30 4.94 -14.48 -3.54
N THR A 31 5.89 -14.33 -4.46
CA THR A 31 6.89 -15.37 -4.75
C THR A 31 7.79 -15.59 -3.55
N LEU A 32 8.30 -14.52 -2.93
CA LEU A 32 9.12 -14.62 -1.72
C LEU A 32 8.33 -15.22 -0.56
N LEU A 33 7.09 -14.79 -0.35
CA LEU A 33 6.24 -15.31 0.72
C LEU A 33 5.93 -16.80 0.52
N ALA A 34 5.56 -17.20 -0.71
CA ALA A 34 5.29 -18.59 -1.05
C ALA A 34 6.53 -19.47 -0.91
N LEU A 35 7.72 -18.98 -1.31
CA LEU A 35 8.98 -19.69 -1.16
C LEU A 35 9.31 -19.92 0.32
N VAL A 36 9.18 -18.89 1.17
CA VAL A 36 9.45 -19.00 2.60
C VAL A 36 8.47 -19.97 3.27
N ILE A 37 7.17 -19.78 3.07
CA ILE A 37 6.13 -20.63 3.67
C ILE A 37 6.26 -22.07 3.16
N GLY A 38 6.44 -22.27 1.86
CA GLY A 38 6.61 -23.58 1.25
C GLY A 38 7.85 -24.32 1.76
N THR A 39 8.96 -23.61 1.97
CA THR A 39 10.20 -24.19 2.49
C THR A 39 10.04 -24.60 3.95
N ILE A 40 9.44 -23.75 4.79
CA ILE A 40 9.21 -24.05 6.21
C ILE A 40 8.28 -25.26 6.34
N ILE A 41 7.15 -25.25 5.65
CA ILE A 41 6.16 -26.34 5.73
C ILE A 41 6.73 -27.64 5.14
N GLY A 42 7.45 -27.56 4.01
CA GLY A 42 8.09 -28.72 3.40
C GLY A 42 9.18 -29.34 4.28
N PHE A 43 9.96 -28.51 4.97
CA PHE A 43 11.00 -28.96 5.88
C PHE A 43 10.43 -29.55 7.18
N VAL A 44 9.45 -28.90 7.80
CA VAL A 44 8.81 -29.41 9.02
C VAL A 44 7.99 -30.66 8.72
N GLY A 45 7.30 -30.70 7.58
CA GLY A 45 6.50 -31.85 7.16
C GLY A 45 7.33 -33.08 6.82
N SER A 46 8.57 -32.91 6.32
CA SER A 46 9.50 -34.03 6.12
C SER A 46 10.13 -34.52 7.43
N ALA A 47 10.30 -33.64 8.42
CA ALA A 47 10.92 -33.96 9.71
C ALA A 47 9.95 -34.59 10.75
N MET A 48 8.67 -34.19 10.78
CA MET A 48 7.74 -34.55 11.86
C MET A 48 6.62 -35.54 11.46
N GLY A 49 6.58 -35.98 10.20
CA GLY A 49 5.46 -36.74 9.65
C GLY A 49 4.31 -35.80 9.27
N LYS A 50 3.79 -35.98 8.06
CA LYS A 50 2.90 -35.04 7.35
C LYS A 50 1.88 -34.35 8.29
N PRO A 51 1.97 -33.03 8.48
CA PRO A 51 0.87 -32.28 9.08
C PRO A 51 -0.35 -32.35 8.15
N ASP A 52 -1.52 -32.71 8.69
CA ASP A 52 -2.84 -32.69 8.00
C ASP A 52 -3.32 -31.28 7.63
N ILE A 53 -2.41 -30.31 7.62
CA ILE A 53 -2.71 -28.91 7.38
C ILE A 53 -2.67 -28.67 5.87
N ASP A 54 -3.76 -28.17 5.32
CA ASP A 54 -3.84 -27.78 3.92
C ASP A 54 -2.93 -26.57 3.65
N VAL A 55 -1.76 -26.87 3.12
CA VAL A 55 -0.72 -25.90 2.75
C VAL A 55 -1.25 -24.89 1.73
N GLY A 56 -2.16 -25.30 0.86
CA GLY A 56 -2.79 -24.44 -0.14
C GLY A 56 -3.65 -23.35 0.52
N TYR A 57 -4.37 -23.70 1.58
CA TYR A 57 -5.19 -22.74 2.32
C TYR A 57 -4.33 -21.69 3.04
N ILE A 58 -3.26 -22.10 3.73
CA ILE A 58 -2.37 -21.18 4.45
C ILE A 58 -1.63 -20.25 3.48
N THR A 59 -1.06 -20.81 2.42
CA THR A 59 -0.35 -20.01 1.40
C THR A 59 -1.29 -19.06 0.66
N GLY A 60 -2.51 -19.50 0.34
CA GLY A 60 -3.54 -18.67 -0.27
C GLY A 60 -3.97 -17.51 0.64
N LEU A 61 -4.25 -17.79 1.91
CA LEU A 61 -4.64 -16.75 2.88
C LEU A 61 -3.50 -15.75 3.13
N ALA A 62 -2.26 -16.23 3.29
CA ALA A 62 -1.09 -15.39 3.45
C ALA A 62 -0.84 -14.51 2.22
N GLY A 63 -0.99 -15.08 1.01
CA GLY A 63 -0.88 -14.35 -0.25
C GLY A 63 -1.97 -13.28 -0.42
N PHE A 64 -3.19 -13.57 0.01
CA PHE A 64 -4.31 -12.62 -0.01
C PHE A 64 -4.05 -11.43 0.92
N LEU A 65 -3.69 -11.69 2.19
CA LEU A 65 -3.37 -10.66 3.17
C LEU A 65 -2.17 -9.81 2.72
N TRP A 66 -1.15 -10.46 2.16
CA TRP A 66 0.00 -9.77 1.60
C TRP A 66 -0.37 -8.86 0.44
N SER A 67 -1.22 -9.32 -0.48
CA SER A 67 -1.68 -8.51 -1.63
C SER A 67 -2.44 -7.27 -1.17
N PHE A 68 -3.28 -7.41 -0.15
CA PHE A 68 -4.03 -6.30 0.43
C PHE A 68 -3.11 -5.27 1.09
N PHE A 69 -2.15 -5.75 1.88
CA PHE A 69 -1.12 -4.89 2.49
C PHE A 69 -0.27 -4.17 1.43
N TRP A 70 0.17 -4.89 0.39
CA TRP A 70 0.99 -4.32 -0.67
C TRP A 70 0.25 -3.22 -1.43
N TYR A 71 -1.03 -3.43 -1.73
CA TYR A 71 -1.87 -2.42 -2.38
C TYR A 71 -1.89 -1.10 -1.60
N PHE A 72 -2.02 -1.17 -0.26
CA PHE A 72 -1.95 0.00 0.60
C PHE A 72 -0.59 0.72 0.55
N VAL A 73 0.50 -0.05 0.52
CA VAL A 73 1.86 0.50 0.35
C VAL A 73 2.02 1.22 -0.99
N VAL A 74 1.47 0.66 -2.07
CA VAL A 74 1.50 1.28 -3.40
C VAL A 74 0.76 2.62 -3.42
N ILE A 75 -0.43 2.70 -2.79
CA ILE A 75 -1.17 3.97 -2.65
C ILE A 75 -0.33 5.00 -1.89
N LYS A 76 0.29 4.62 -0.77
CA LYS A 76 1.14 5.52 0.01
C LYS A 76 2.35 6.00 -0.80
N MET A 77 2.96 5.12 -1.60
CA MET A 77 4.04 5.48 -2.52
C MET A 77 3.57 6.41 -3.63
N MET A 78 2.36 6.22 -4.16
CA MET A 78 1.76 7.07 -5.17
C MET A 78 1.52 8.49 -4.64
N LEU A 79 0.93 8.62 -3.45
CA LEU A 79 0.70 9.92 -2.80
C LEU A 79 1.99 10.66 -2.47
N ARG A 80 3.05 9.93 -2.08
CA ARG A 80 4.37 10.53 -1.79
C ARG A 80 5.17 10.89 -3.04
N LYS A 81 4.83 10.36 -4.21
CA LYS A 81 5.61 10.58 -5.43
C LYS A 81 5.34 11.96 -5.99
N ARG A 82 6.41 12.70 -6.28
CA ARG A 82 6.34 13.92 -7.10
C ARG A 82 6.31 13.50 -8.57
N PHE A 83 5.25 13.86 -9.27
CA PHE A 83 5.17 13.69 -10.72
C PHE A 83 5.82 14.90 -11.39
N ASN A 84 6.38 14.71 -12.58
CA ASN A 84 6.92 15.81 -13.35
C ASN A 84 5.76 16.71 -13.82
N GLY A 85 5.52 17.80 -13.09
CA GLY A 85 4.45 18.78 -13.31
C GLY A 85 3.32 18.81 -12.27
N PHE A 86 3.23 17.88 -11.31
CA PHE A 86 2.20 17.92 -10.25
C PHE A 86 2.53 16.99 -9.06
N ARG A 87 1.87 17.19 -7.91
CA ARG A 87 1.87 16.26 -6.77
C ARG A 87 0.45 15.97 -6.33
N LEU A 88 0.18 14.75 -5.89
CA LEU A 88 -1.08 14.42 -5.23
C LEU A 88 -1.00 14.91 -3.78
N ALA A 89 -1.92 15.77 -3.39
CA ALA A 89 -2.07 16.25 -2.02
C ALA A 89 -3.54 16.09 -1.61
N ILE A 90 -3.76 15.66 -0.38
CA ILE A 90 -5.09 15.66 0.22
C ILE A 90 -5.31 17.08 0.74
N VAL A 91 -6.29 17.77 0.16
CA VAL A 91 -6.70 19.11 0.58
C VAL A 91 -7.97 18.93 1.41
N ALA A 92 -8.07 19.62 2.55
CA ALA A 92 -9.29 19.63 3.35
C ALA A 92 -10.31 20.57 2.68
N ASP A 93 -11.56 20.10 2.52
CA ASP A 93 -12.64 20.88 1.90
C ASP A 93 -13.11 22.05 2.78
N GLU A 94 -12.93 21.93 4.10
CA GLU A 94 -13.17 23.01 5.05
C GLU A 94 -11.85 23.58 5.57
N PRO A 95 -11.73 24.92 5.69
CA PRO A 95 -10.65 25.48 6.49
C PRO A 95 -10.79 24.90 7.89
N ALA A 96 -9.76 24.21 8.37
CA ALA A 96 -9.68 23.80 9.76
C ALA A 96 -10.14 25.00 10.61
N PRO A 97 -11.11 24.83 11.53
CA PRO A 97 -11.62 25.93 12.33
C PRO A 97 -10.40 26.64 12.89
N SER A 98 -10.26 27.91 12.53
CA SER A 98 -9.19 28.76 13.03
C SER A 98 -9.21 28.58 14.54
N VAL A 99 -8.18 27.92 15.07
CA VAL A 99 -7.88 28.02 16.49
C VAL A 99 -7.44 29.46 16.65
N GLU A 100 -8.43 30.33 16.77
CA GLU A 100 -8.28 31.71 17.17
C GLU A 100 -7.59 31.61 18.53
N PRO A 101 -6.35 32.12 18.68
CA PRO A 101 -5.64 32.00 19.93
C PRO A 101 -6.48 32.72 20.98
N ASP A 102 -6.93 31.96 21.97
CA ASP A 102 -7.72 32.46 23.08
C ASP A 102 -7.03 33.71 23.67
N PRO A 103 -7.64 34.91 23.58
CA PRO A 103 -7.05 36.14 24.09
C PRO A 103 -6.86 36.12 25.62
N SER A 104 -7.36 35.09 26.32
CA SER A 104 -7.10 34.89 27.75
C SER A 104 -5.67 34.40 28.06
N ALA A 105 -4.95 33.80 27.11
CA ALA A 105 -3.57 33.32 27.32
C ALA A 105 -2.52 34.44 27.39
N VAL A 106 -2.91 35.70 27.15
CA VAL A 106 -2.04 36.89 27.26
C VAL A 106 -2.24 37.61 28.60
N LYS A 107 -3.16 37.14 29.46
CA LYS A 107 -3.38 37.69 30.80
C LYS A 107 -3.21 36.62 31.90
N SER A 108 -1.97 36.21 32.14
CA SER A 108 -1.57 35.66 33.45
C SER A 108 -0.12 35.96 33.75
#